data_AF-R6MBJ7-F1
#
_entry.id   AF-R6MBJ7-F1
#
_cell.length_a   1.000
_cell.length_b   1.000
_cell.length_c   1.000
_cell.angle_alpha   90.00
_cell.angle_beta   90.00
_cell.angle_gamma   90.00
#
_symmetry.space_group_name_H-M   'P 1'
#
loop_
_entity.id
_entity.type
_entity.pdbx_description
1 polymer ?
#
loop_
_entity_poly.entity_id
_entity_poly.type
_entity_poly.pdbx_seq_one_letter_code
_entity_poly.pdbx_strand_id
1 'polypeptide(L)'
;MGLHHNFYFGRKDADITEWLEYFISTMANTFEAVGNRVKEIYLNSKEEVNILDTLDKRERWIANYILNNGKIKAKDIASHFKISLNTANNWIKEWLENGFLVRENDKQIRNVDYILTKKYQEKIK
;
A
#
# COMPACT_ATOMS: atom_id res chain seq x y z
N MET A 1 25.96 44.32 5.20
CA MET A 1 26.19 43.77 3.84
C MET A 1 25.20 44.43 2.89
N GLY A 2 25.67 45.37 2.07
CA GLY A 2 24.85 46.01 1.04
C GLY A 2 24.86 45.19 -0.23
N LEU A 3 23.70 44.81 -0.74
CA LEU A 3 23.58 44.21 -2.07
C LEU A 3 24.09 45.22 -3.11
N HIS A 4 24.84 44.71 -4.10
CA HIS A 4 25.40 45.51 -5.19
C HIS A 4 24.31 46.38 -5.85
N HIS A 5 24.64 47.62 -6.22
CA HIS A 5 23.68 48.63 -6.73
C HIS A 5 22.76 48.09 -7.84
N ASN A 6 23.27 47.16 -8.66
CA ASN A 6 22.54 46.55 -9.77
C ASN A 6 21.58 45.41 -9.39
N PHE A 7 21.42 45.07 -8.09
CA PHE A 7 20.60 43.92 -7.69
C PHE A 7 19.11 44.07 -8.06
N TYR A 8 18.62 45.32 -8.10
CA TYR A 8 17.22 45.64 -8.44
C TYR A 8 17.04 46.30 -9.81
N PHE A 9 18.12 46.71 -10.48
CA PHE A 9 18.03 47.30 -11.81
C PHE A 9 17.74 46.22 -12.86
N GLY A 10 16.71 46.43 -13.67
CA GLY A 10 16.30 45.53 -14.76
C GLY A 10 15.29 44.45 -14.38
N ARG A 11 14.96 44.22 -13.10
CA ARG A 11 13.87 43.31 -12.70
C ARG A 11 12.50 43.98 -12.65
N LYS A 12 12.47 45.26 -12.25
CA LYS A 12 11.22 46.02 -12.08
C LYS A 12 10.47 46.19 -13.40
N ASP A 13 11.20 46.38 -14.49
CA ASP A 13 10.67 46.65 -15.82
C ASP A 13 10.95 45.48 -16.80
N ALA A 14 11.34 44.31 -16.28
CA ALA A 14 11.53 43.12 -17.12
C ALA A 14 10.17 42.65 -17.64
N ASP A 15 10.03 42.61 -18.96
CA ASP A 15 8.96 41.85 -19.57
C ASP A 15 9.27 40.35 -19.43
N ILE A 16 8.52 39.70 -18.55
CA ILE A 16 8.66 38.27 -18.25
C ILE A 16 7.61 37.42 -18.98
N THR A 17 6.88 38.00 -19.93
CA THR A 17 5.76 37.33 -20.62
C THR A 17 6.21 36.02 -21.26
N GLU A 18 7.29 36.02 -22.06
CA GLU A 18 7.80 34.80 -22.71
C GLU A 18 8.22 33.72 -21.69
N TRP A 19 8.82 34.14 -20.57
CA TRP A 19 9.23 33.21 -19.52
C TRP A 19 8.02 32.60 -18.82
N LEU A 20 6.98 33.39 -18.54
CA LEU A 20 5.73 32.90 -17.95
C LEU A 20 4.98 31.96 -18.90
N GLU A 21 4.90 32.30 -20.18
CA GLU A 21 4.30 31.44 -21.20
C GLU A 21 5.01 30.10 -21.29
N TYR A 22 6.34 30.11 -21.35
CA TYR A 22 7.15 28.90 -21.33
C TYR A 22 6.92 28.08 -20.06
N PHE A 23 6.96 28.73 -18.89
CA PHE A 23 6.80 28.05 -17.61
C PHE A 23 5.42 27.41 -17.48
N ILE A 24 4.36 28.16 -17.76
CA ILE A 24 2.97 27.67 -17.65
C ILE A 24 2.71 26.55 -18.66
N SER A 25 3.18 26.70 -19.90
CA SER A 25 3.04 25.65 -20.94
C SER A 25 3.75 24.36 -20.53
N THR A 26 4.96 24.48 -19.97
CA THR A 26 5.72 23.33 -19.46
C THR A 26 5.00 22.66 -18.30
N MET A 27 4.49 23.44 -17.34
CA MET A 27 3.72 22.91 -16.21
C MET A 27 2.44 22.22 -16.67
N ALA A 28 1.70 22.80 -17.62
CA ALA A 28 0.49 22.20 -18.18
C ALA A 28 0.79 20.84 -18.84
N ASN A 29 1.80 20.78 -19.71
CA ASN A 29 2.19 19.56 -20.41
C ASN A 29 2.67 18.46 -19.45
N THR A 30 3.43 18.83 -18.42
CA THR A 30 3.91 17.86 -17.43
C THR A 30 2.77 17.31 -16.57
N PHE A 31 1.83 18.16 -16.13
CA PHE A 31 0.65 17.69 -15.41
C PHE A 31 -0.25 16.81 -16.26
N GLU A 32 -0.45 17.14 -17.53
CA GLU A 32 -1.20 16.30 -18.46
C GLU A 32 -0.52 14.93 -18.66
N ALA A 33 0.79 14.91 -18.90
CA ALA A 33 1.56 13.69 -19.06
C ALA A 33 1.50 12.79 -17.82
N VAL A 34 1.64 13.38 -16.62
CA VAL A 34 1.49 12.63 -15.35
C VAL A 34 0.06 12.13 -15.18
N GLY A 35 -0.95 12.96 -15.46
CA GLY A 35 -2.35 12.56 -15.39
C GLY A 35 -2.69 11.39 -16.32
N ASN A 36 -2.19 11.42 -17.56
CA ASN A 36 -2.34 10.34 -18.52
C ASN A 36 -1.59 9.09 -18.07
N ARG A 37 -0.38 9.23 -17.54
CA ARG A 37 0.39 8.10 -16.99
C ARG A 37 -0.33 7.43 -15.82
N VAL A 38 -0.94 8.20 -14.92
CA VAL A 38 -1.74 7.66 -13.81
C VAL A 38 -2.99 6.95 -14.33
N LYS A 39 -3.68 7.51 -15.33
CA LYS A 39 -4.83 6.86 -15.98
C LYS A 39 -4.43 5.56 -16.67
N GLU A 40 -3.30 5.53 -17.38
CA GLU A 40 -2.76 4.31 -17.99
C GLU A 40 -2.40 3.27 -16.93
N ILE A 41 -1.71 3.65 -15.86
CA ILE A 41 -1.44 2.72 -14.75
C ILE A 41 -2.75 2.19 -14.17
N TYR A 42 -3.78 3.03 -14.02
CA TYR A 42 -5.07 2.59 -13.50
C TYR A 42 -5.80 1.65 -14.48
N LEU A 43 -5.83 1.97 -15.77
CA LEU A 43 -6.43 1.14 -16.82
C LEU A 43 -5.68 -0.18 -17.02
N ASN A 44 -4.35 -0.16 -16.92
CA ASN A 44 -3.51 -1.35 -16.98
C ASN A 44 -3.53 -2.12 -15.66
N SER A 45 -3.79 -1.49 -14.50
CA SER A 45 -4.00 -2.18 -13.22
C SER A 45 -5.35 -2.90 -13.13
N LYS A 46 -6.22 -2.68 -14.12
CA LYS A 46 -7.36 -3.57 -14.38
C LYS A 46 -6.90 -4.94 -14.89
N GLU A 47 -5.67 -5.06 -15.40
CA GLU A 47 -4.94 -6.32 -15.37
C GLU A 47 -4.47 -6.54 -13.92
N GLU A 48 -5.25 -7.37 -13.23
CA GLU A 48 -5.05 -7.91 -11.88
C GLU A 48 -4.06 -7.15 -10.98
N VAL A 49 -4.56 -6.17 -10.20
CA VAL A 49 -3.88 -5.77 -8.95
C VAL A 49 -3.46 -7.03 -8.21
N ASN A 50 -2.14 -7.25 -8.09
CA ASN A 50 -1.62 -8.41 -7.42
C ASN A 50 -2.12 -8.35 -5.98
N ILE A 51 -2.85 -9.37 -5.55
CA ILE A 51 -3.48 -9.38 -4.23
C ILE A 51 -2.43 -9.22 -3.12
N LEU A 52 -1.18 -9.60 -3.39
CA LEU A 52 -0.02 -9.40 -2.53
C LEU A 52 0.30 -7.92 -2.28
N ASP A 53 0.05 -7.04 -3.25
CA ASP A 53 0.27 -5.60 -3.12
C ASP A 53 -0.76 -4.95 -2.20
N THR A 54 -1.92 -5.58 -2.02
CA THR A 54 -2.97 -5.12 -1.10
C THR A 54 -2.75 -5.54 0.35
N LEU A 55 -1.85 -6.50 0.60
CA LEU A 55 -1.59 -7.01 1.95
C LEU A 55 -0.69 -6.05 2.75
N ASP A 56 -1.10 -5.77 3.99
CA ASP A 56 -0.28 -5.04 4.96
C ASP A 56 0.94 -5.88 5.41
N LYS A 57 1.87 -5.28 6.17
CA LYS A 57 3.09 -5.98 6.62
C LYS A 57 2.78 -7.22 7.48
N ARG A 58 1.70 -7.19 8.28
CA ARG A 58 1.32 -8.29 9.17
C ARG A 58 0.68 -9.41 8.37
N GLU A 59 -0.22 -9.07 7.46
CA GLU A 59 -0.88 -10.00 6.55
C GLU A 59 0.13 -10.71 5.65
N ARG A 60 1.12 -10.00 5.10
CA ARG A 60 2.21 -10.62 4.31
C ARG A 60 2.98 -11.65 5.11
N TRP A 61 3.33 -11.33 6.36
CA TRP A 61 4.05 -12.28 7.20
C TRP A 61 3.21 -13.52 7.49
N ILE A 62 1.93 -13.34 7.86
CA ILE A 62 1.02 -14.45 8.13
C ILE A 62 0.79 -15.31 6.90
N ALA A 63 0.59 -14.69 5.73
CA ALA A 63 0.45 -15.42 4.48
C ALA A 63 1.68 -16.30 4.22
N ASN A 64 2.88 -15.71 4.29
CA ASN A 64 4.13 -16.47 4.14
C ASN A 64 4.28 -17.58 5.18
N TYR A 65 3.89 -17.34 6.43
CA TYR A 65 3.92 -18.36 7.48
C TYR A 65 2.99 -19.53 7.15
N ILE A 66 1.75 -19.25 6.72
CA ILE A 66 0.76 -20.27 6.36
C ILE A 66 1.18 -21.04 5.10
N LEU A 67 1.81 -20.41 4.10
CA LEU A 67 2.32 -21.13 2.93
C LEU A 67 3.38 -22.16 3.30
N ASN A 68 4.27 -21.81 4.23
CA ASN A 68 5.37 -22.68 4.64
C ASN A 68 4.92 -23.76 5.63
N ASN A 69 3.97 -23.46 6.51
CA ASN A 69 3.59 -24.32 7.63
C ASN A 69 2.17 -24.91 7.53
N GLY A 70 1.39 -24.51 6.53
CA GLY A 70 0.02 -24.94 6.26
C GLY A 70 -1.06 -24.16 7.05
N LYS A 71 -0.80 -23.82 8.32
CA LYS A 71 -1.77 -23.16 9.20
C LYS A 71 -1.10 -22.34 10.29
N ILE A 72 -1.86 -21.49 10.97
CA ILE A 72 -1.38 -20.64 12.06
C ILE A 72 -2.35 -20.61 13.23
N LYS A 73 -1.82 -20.50 14.46
CA LYS A 73 -2.61 -20.29 15.68
C LYS A 73 -2.40 -18.88 16.21
N ALA A 74 -3.35 -18.43 17.03
CA ALA A 74 -3.24 -17.14 17.73
C ALA A 74 -1.95 -17.03 18.58
N LYS A 75 -1.46 -18.15 19.13
CA LYS A 75 -0.22 -18.19 19.90
C LYS A 75 1.00 -17.88 19.04
N ASP A 76 1.06 -18.38 17.81
CA ASP A 76 2.19 -18.16 16.90
C ASP A 76 2.29 -16.68 16.51
N ILE A 77 1.13 -16.05 16.25
CA ILE A 77 1.01 -14.61 15.98
C ILE A 77 1.47 -13.80 17.20
N ALA A 78 0.97 -14.14 18.39
CA ALA A 78 1.32 -13.46 19.63
C ALA A 78 2.84 -13.53 19.91
N SER A 79 3.43 -14.72 19.74
CA SER A 79 4.86 -14.95 19.91
C SER A 79 5.70 -14.20 18.88
N HIS A 80 5.31 -14.20 17.61
CA HIS A 80 6.07 -13.52 16.56
C HIS A 80 6.07 -11.99 16.72
N PHE A 81 4.89 -11.41 16.92
CA PHE A 81 4.76 -9.95 17.05
C PHE A 81 5.02 -9.44 18.48
N LYS A 82 5.34 -10.33 19.43
CA LYS A 82 5.56 -10.02 20.85
C LYS A 82 4.40 -9.23 21.47
N ILE A 83 3.17 -9.66 21.15
CA ILE A 83 1.93 -9.06 21.64
C ILE A 83 1.18 -10.01 22.56
N SER A 84 0.18 -9.50 23.28
CA SER A 84 -0.70 -10.34 24.08
C SER A 84 -1.55 -11.26 23.20
N LEU A 85 -1.95 -12.42 23.74
CA LEU A 85 -2.86 -13.33 23.06
C LEU A 85 -4.21 -12.66 22.74
N ASN A 86 -4.65 -11.74 23.61
CA ASN A 86 -5.89 -10.99 23.38
C ASN A 86 -5.78 -10.07 22.16
N THR A 87 -4.65 -9.37 22.01
CA THR A 87 -4.36 -8.53 20.84
C THR A 87 -4.30 -9.37 19.56
N ALA A 88 -3.65 -10.54 19.60
CA ALA A 88 -3.59 -11.45 18.46
C ALA A 88 -5.00 -11.96 18.07
N ASN A 89 -5.85 -12.28 19.03
CA ASN A 89 -7.24 -12.69 18.76
C ASN A 89 -8.07 -11.56 18.15
N ASN A 90 -7.85 -10.30 18.56
CA ASN A 90 -8.53 -9.16 17.95
C ASN A 90 -8.14 -9.00 16.47
N TRP A 91 -6.85 -9.12 16.14
CA TRP A 91 -6.40 -9.08 14.75
C TRP A 91 -6.99 -10.23 13.93
N ILE A 92 -6.99 -11.45 14.48
CA ILE A 92 -7.62 -12.60 13.82
C ILE A 92 -9.10 -12.34 13.56
N LYS A 93 -9.82 -11.72 14.50
CA LYS A 93 -11.23 -11.39 14.33
C LYS A 93 -11.43 -10.44 13.14
N GLU A 94 -10.64 -9.37 13.05
CA GLU A 94 -10.66 -8.43 11.92
C GLU A 94 -10.34 -9.14 10.59
N TRP A 95 -9.36 -10.05 10.59
CA TRP A 95 -8.99 -10.83 9.40
C TRP A 95 -10.02 -11.86 8.98
N LEU A 96 -10.78 -12.44 9.92
CA LEU A 96 -11.92 -13.29 9.60
C LEU A 96 -13.05 -12.45 8.97
N GLU A 97 -13.35 -11.29 9.54
CA GLU A 97 -14.40 -10.37 9.05
C GLU A 97 -14.09 -9.85 7.64
N ASN A 98 -12.83 -9.50 7.37
CA ASN A 98 -12.38 -9.04 6.06
C ASN A 98 -12.11 -10.17 5.05
N GLY A 99 -12.30 -11.43 5.45
CA GLY A 99 -12.14 -12.60 4.58
C GLY A 99 -10.69 -12.94 4.21
N PHE A 100 -9.71 -12.44 4.97
CA PHE A 100 -8.30 -12.79 4.81
C PHE A 100 -8.01 -14.21 5.34
N LEU A 101 -8.54 -14.53 6.52
CA LEU A 101 -8.41 -15.84 7.16
C LEU A 101 -9.76 -16.56 7.23
N VAL A 102 -9.68 -17.88 7.38
CA VAL A 102 -10.80 -18.76 7.72
C VAL A 102 -10.31 -19.83 8.70
N ARG A 103 -11.22 -20.37 9.52
CA ARG A 103 -10.92 -21.50 10.40
C ARG A 103 -10.73 -22.76 9.58
N GLU A 104 -9.71 -23.56 9.88
CA GLU A 104 -9.51 -24.87 9.26
C GLU A 104 -10.66 -25.83 9.59
N ASN A 105 -11.14 -25.77 10.85
CA ASN A 105 -12.22 -26.61 11.35
C ASN A 105 -13.20 -25.77 12.19
N ASP A 106 -14.41 -25.56 11.66
CA ASP A 106 -15.46 -24.78 12.33
C ASP A 106 -15.92 -25.35 13.67
N LYS A 107 -15.73 -26.66 13.90
CA LYS A 107 -16.12 -27.32 15.16
C LYS A 107 -15.06 -27.18 16.25
N GLN A 108 -13.87 -26.68 15.91
CA GLN A 108 -12.80 -26.52 16.87
C GLN A 108 -13.01 -25.28 17.74
N ILE A 109 -13.14 -25.49 19.04
CA ILE A 109 -13.38 -24.41 20.01
C ILE A 109 -12.07 -23.94 20.67
N ARG A 110 -11.08 -24.82 20.82
CA ARG A 110 -9.80 -24.55 21.48
C ARG A 110 -8.61 -24.80 20.55
N ASN A 111 -7.56 -24.00 20.71
CA ASN A 111 -6.35 -24.06 19.88
C ASN A 111 -6.66 -24.02 18.38
N VAL A 112 -7.60 -23.14 18.00
CA VAL A 112 -8.14 -23.03 16.66
C VAL A 112 -7.03 -22.77 15.65
N ASP A 113 -7.04 -23.57 14.60
CA ASP A 113 -6.16 -23.43 13.45
C ASP A 113 -6.81 -22.53 12.39
N TYR A 114 -6.04 -21.58 11.87
CA TYR A 114 -6.46 -20.66 10.82
C TYR A 114 -5.65 -20.88 9.54
N ILE A 115 -6.33 -20.77 8.41
CA ILE A 115 -5.75 -20.87 7.06
C ILE A 115 -6.15 -19.64 6.24
N LEU A 116 -5.43 -19.41 5.14
CA LEU A 116 -5.80 -18.39 4.17
C LEU A 116 -7.09 -18.79 3.44
N THR A 117 -7.95 -17.82 3.15
CA THR A 117 -9.11 -18.02 2.29
C THR A 117 -8.67 -18.40 0.87
N LYS A 118 -9.49 -19.17 0.14
CA LYS A 118 -9.23 -19.59 -1.26
C LYS A 118 -8.74 -18.46 -2.16
N LYS A 119 -9.37 -17.28 -2.05
CA LYS A 119 -9.00 -16.03 -2.75
C LYS A 119 -7.50 -15.70 -2.65
N TYR A 120 -6.91 -15.90 -1.47
CA TYR A 120 -5.49 -15.63 -1.23
C TYR A 120 -4.63 -16.87 -1.49
N GLN A 121 -5.13 -18.09 -1.26
CA GLN A 121 -4.36 -19.31 -1.56
C GLN A 121 -4.06 -19.48 -3.05
N GLU A 122 -5.01 -19.17 -3.93
CA GLU A 122 -4.87 -19.37 -5.39
C GLU A 122 -3.91 -18.37 -6.04
N LYS A 123 -3.83 -17.15 -5.48
CA LYS A 123 -3.02 -16.05 -6.04
C LYS A 123 -1.59 -15.98 -5.50
N ILE A 124 -1.29 -16.71 -4.43
CA ILE A 124 0.02 -16.69 -3.77
C ILE A 124 0.84 -17.95 -4.08
N LYS A 125 0.22 -18.97 -4.70
CA LYS A 125 0.93 -20.12 -5.30
C LYS A 125 1.51 -19.77 -6.66
#